data_AF-A0A381TDY8-F1
#
_entry.id   AF-A0A381TDY8-F1
#
_cell.length_a   1.000
_cell.length_b   1.000
_cell.length_c   1.000
_cell.angle_alpha   90.00
_cell.angle_beta   90.00
_cell.angle_gamma   90.00
#
_symmetry.space_group_name_H-M   'P 1'
#
loop_
_entity.id
_entity.type
_entity.pdbx_description
1 polymer ?
#
loop_
_entity_poly.entity_id
_entity_poly.type
_entity_poly.pdbx_seq_one_letter_code
_entity_poly.pdbx_strand_id
1 'polypeptide(L)'
;MLASGSQDNQIFLWRLEPEISKTPFLKLDGHDFIVNQVFFSKTGKALISISKDKTMRLWEVKSGKMLRILHGDSTPLVAAALSPDGKLIALSNLTNDITILTFPTDIPELKDNTGDISASGETDDSANLHTSESDPGASDKSDINLENLKDMEKLPMTAEELRAYAVTETEGLSTVQYEMQQRLNLLLKANNTCLHAAEMEKLALKILAIVPDDLAAYHALVKTSILKQDFTAMSLIVSSGYFAELDQELYDYISILEVRNIFDNFRFGLFDQSFVRQGNKQKIKLANCKGNPLSASLSGISRNLRYPVEFLKQINSIPRLIDLREFSNLSEEEFQDRMFAEIERILESRTPHPTSYLPRTPEERSEKVPVGILNLNLEKAQTWKNDGMTSFRLRKERGQWQTYQTDRDNRIVMHLPAGSYSLKFAGVLRETFFLIAGTQLDLSID
;
A
#
# COMPACT_ATOMS: atom_id res chain seq x y z
N MET A 1 -4.31 -15.81 -17.36
CA MET A 1 -3.89 -15.22 -18.64
C MET A 1 -2.89 -14.11 -18.35
N LEU A 2 -1.88 -13.92 -19.19
CA LEU A 2 -0.87 -12.88 -19.08
C LEU A 2 -1.02 -11.92 -20.27
N ALA A 3 -0.75 -10.63 -20.05
CA ALA A 3 -0.67 -9.62 -21.10
C ALA A 3 0.70 -8.95 -21.08
N SER A 4 1.20 -8.57 -22.25
CA SER A 4 2.45 -7.83 -22.41
C SER A 4 2.28 -6.72 -23.44
N GLY A 5 2.63 -5.49 -23.08
CA GLY A 5 2.83 -4.39 -24.02
C GLY A 5 4.31 -4.23 -24.36
N SER A 6 4.61 -3.80 -25.58
CA SER A 6 5.97 -3.77 -26.11
C SER A 6 6.33 -2.44 -26.79
N GLN A 7 7.63 -2.22 -26.99
CA GLN A 7 8.18 -1.03 -27.66
C GLN A 7 7.92 -1.00 -29.17
N ASP A 8 7.55 -2.13 -29.76
CA ASP A 8 7.10 -2.25 -31.15
C ASP A 8 5.62 -1.91 -31.34
N ASN A 9 5.00 -1.26 -30.33
CA ASN A 9 3.61 -0.83 -30.27
C ASN A 9 2.60 -1.98 -30.13
N GLN A 10 3.08 -3.20 -29.91
CA GLN A 10 2.25 -4.40 -29.89
C GLN A 10 1.80 -4.77 -28.48
N ILE A 11 0.63 -5.41 -28.40
CA ILE A 11 0.14 -6.08 -27.20
C ILE A 11 -0.09 -7.55 -27.52
N PHE A 12 0.40 -8.41 -26.64
CA PHE A 12 0.22 -9.86 -26.74
C PHE A 12 -0.50 -10.40 -25.51
N LEU A 13 -1.44 -11.30 -25.72
CA LEU A 13 -2.12 -12.08 -24.69
C LEU A 13 -1.63 -13.52 -24.73
N TRP A 14 -1.41 -14.10 -23.54
CA TRP A 14 -0.86 -15.44 -23.38
C TRP A 14 -1.73 -16.25 -22.44
N ARG A 15 -2.05 -17.48 -22.83
CA ARG A 15 -2.72 -18.43 -21.94
C ARG A 15 -1.69 -19.09 -21.04
N LEU A 16 -2.01 -19.15 -19.75
CA LEU A 16 -1.18 -19.83 -18.76
C LEU A 16 -1.73 -21.24 -18.61
N GLU A 17 -1.18 -22.17 -19.38
CA GLU A 17 -1.40 -23.61 -19.26
C GLU A 17 -0.15 -24.25 -18.61
N PRO A 18 -0.22 -25.51 -18.11
CA PRO A 18 0.91 -26.17 -17.45
C PRO A 18 2.21 -26.16 -18.27
N GLU A 19 2.09 -26.14 -19.59
CA GLU A 19 3.17 -25.80 -20.51
C GLU A 19 2.84 -24.43 -21.16
N ILE A 20 3.64 -23.40 -20.87
CA ILE A 20 3.44 -22.08 -21.47
C ILE A 20 3.80 -22.18 -22.95
N SER A 21 2.81 -22.01 -23.83
CA SER A 21 3.05 -21.92 -25.27
C SER A 21 4.00 -20.76 -25.59
N LYS A 22 4.95 -21.02 -26.51
CA LYS A 22 5.85 -19.98 -27.06
C LYS A 22 5.16 -19.04 -28.04
N THR A 23 3.89 -19.32 -28.39
CA THR A 23 3.10 -18.48 -29.29
C THR A 23 2.03 -17.73 -28.50
N PRO A 24 1.87 -16.42 -28.71
CA PRO A 24 0.81 -15.66 -28.07
C PRO A 24 -0.56 -16.20 -28.52
N PHE A 25 -1.50 -16.21 -27.57
CA PHE A 25 -2.89 -16.60 -27.82
C PHE A 25 -3.61 -15.56 -28.69
N LEU A 26 -3.32 -14.28 -28.49
CA LEU A 26 -3.91 -13.19 -29.26
C LEU A 26 -2.94 -12.01 -29.37
N LYS A 27 -2.99 -11.32 -30.51
CA LYS A 27 -2.25 -10.07 -30.77
C LYS A 27 -3.27 -8.94 -30.89
N LEU A 28 -3.07 -7.85 -30.16
CA LEU A 28 -3.91 -6.65 -30.25
C LEU A 28 -3.10 -5.57 -30.97
N ASP A 29 -3.53 -5.24 -32.18
CA ASP A 29 -2.94 -4.22 -33.05
C ASP A 29 -3.74 -2.92 -32.93
N GLY A 30 -3.04 -1.78 -32.83
CA GLY A 30 -3.68 -0.48 -32.96
C GLY A 30 -2.96 0.72 -32.33
N HIS A 31 -2.03 0.53 -31.40
CA HIS A 31 -1.23 1.66 -30.91
C HIS A 31 -0.18 2.09 -31.93
N ASP A 32 0.06 3.40 -32.04
CA ASP A 32 1.03 3.98 -32.99
C ASP A 32 2.41 4.24 -32.36
N PHE A 33 2.53 4.03 -31.06
CA PHE A 33 3.78 4.14 -30.32
C PHE A 33 3.83 3.14 -29.15
N ILE A 34 5.00 3.11 -28.50
CA ILE A 34 5.33 2.26 -27.35
C ILE A 34 4.16 2.14 -26.38
N VAL A 35 3.75 0.89 -26.13
CA VAL A 35 2.76 0.57 -25.09
C VAL A 35 3.50 0.47 -23.76
N ASN A 36 3.28 1.44 -22.88
CA ASN A 36 4.00 1.51 -21.61
C ASN A 36 3.46 0.51 -20.59
N GLN A 37 2.14 0.33 -20.52
CA GLN A 37 1.50 -0.59 -19.58
C GLN A 37 0.23 -1.19 -20.17
N VAL A 38 -0.09 -2.39 -19.69
CA VAL A 38 -1.34 -3.11 -19.95
C VAL A 38 -1.86 -3.69 -18.65
N PHE A 39 -3.17 -3.64 -18.43
CA PHE A 39 -3.79 -4.23 -17.24
C PHE A 39 -5.17 -4.80 -17.55
N PHE A 40 -5.49 -5.92 -16.91
CA PHE A 40 -6.82 -6.52 -17.02
C PHE A 40 -7.82 -5.80 -16.12
N SER A 41 -9.05 -5.70 -16.61
CA SER A 41 -10.22 -5.46 -15.76
C SER A 41 -10.38 -6.57 -14.72
N LYS A 42 -11.06 -6.28 -13.62
CA LYS A 42 -11.30 -7.25 -12.53
C LYS A 42 -12.03 -8.52 -13.00
N THR A 43 -12.90 -8.41 -13.99
CA THR A 43 -13.62 -9.55 -14.59
C THR A 43 -12.77 -10.34 -15.58
N GLY A 44 -11.61 -9.82 -15.99
CA GLY A 44 -10.74 -10.42 -17.00
C GLY A 44 -11.29 -10.37 -18.43
N LYS A 45 -12.46 -9.77 -18.66
CA LYS A 45 -13.11 -9.66 -19.97
C LYS A 45 -12.58 -8.51 -20.83
N ALA A 46 -12.06 -7.48 -20.17
CA ALA A 46 -11.46 -6.33 -20.83
C ALA A 46 -9.99 -6.15 -20.44
N LEU A 47 -9.22 -5.58 -21.37
CA LEU A 47 -7.85 -5.13 -21.17
C LEU A 47 -7.78 -3.62 -21.43
N ILE A 48 -7.06 -2.89 -20.60
CA ILE A 48 -6.69 -1.50 -20.87
C ILE A 48 -5.21 -1.44 -21.22
N SER A 49 -4.88 -0.59 -22.19
CA SER A 49 -3.51 -0.24 -22.52
C SER A 49 -3.31 1.27 -22.54
N ILE A 50 -2.12 1.71 -22.15
CA ILE A 50 -1.68 3.10 -22.30
C ILE A 50 -0.45 3.15 -23.20
N SER A 51 -0.36 4.18 -24.02
CA SER A 51 0.74 4.34 -24.96
C SER A 51 1.25 5.77 -25.02
N LYS A 52 2.50 5.87 -25.45
CA LYS A 52 3.13 7.14 -25.83
C LYS A 52 2.53 7.75 -27.10
N ASP A 53 1.63 7.05 -27.79
CA ASP A 53 0.76 7.64 -28.81
C ASP A 53 -0.29 8.60 -28.22
N LYS A 54 -0.22 8.82 -26.91
CA LYS A 54 -1.04 9.76 -26.12
C LYS A 54 -2.45 9.25 -25.86
N THR A 55 -2.70 7.97 -26.08
CA THR A 55 -4.02 7.35 -25.91
C THR A 55 -4.02 6.27 -24.85
N MET A 56 -5.16 6.16 -24.16
CA MET A 56 -5.56 4.99 -23.39
C MET A 56 -6.66 4.26 -24.15
N ARG A 57 -6.50 2.96 -24.39
CA ARG A 57 -7.45 2.15 -25.18
C ARG A 57 -7.99 0.98 -24.37
N LEU A 58 -9.25 0.64 -24.61
CA LEU A 58 -9.94 -0.50 -24.03
C LEU A 58 -10.14 -1.57 -25.10
N TRP A 59 -9.87 -2.82 -24.74
CA TRP A 59 -9.94 -3.98 -25.61
C TRP A 59 -10.83 -5.04 -25.00
N GLU A 60 -11.59 -5.73 -25.84
CA GLU A 60 -12.26 -6.97 -25.46
C GLU A 60 -11.25 -8.11 -25.53
N VAL A 61 -11.05 -8.82 -24.42
CA VAL A 61 -10.06 -9.89 -24.33
C VAL A 61 -10.40 -11.08 -25.22
N LYS A 62 -11.70 -11.41 -25.34
CA LYS A 62 -12.16 -12.60 -26.04
C LYS A 62 -11.96 -12.49 -27.55
N SER A 63 -12.30 -11.34 -28.12
CA SER A 63 -12.24 -11.09 -29.56
C SER A 63 -10.95 -10.38 -29.99
N GLY A 64 -10.27 -9.70 -29.07
CA GLY A 64 -9.14 -8.82 -29.37
C GLY A 64 -9.54 -7.48 -29.98
N LYS A 65 -10.84 -7.20 -30.07
CA LYS A 65 -11.35 -5.96 -30.67
C LYS A 65 -11.06 -4.77 -29.76
N MET A 66 -10.61 -3.66 -30.34
CA MET A 66 -10.58 -2.36 -29.66
C MET A 66 -12.02 -1.87 -29.47
N LEU A 67 -12.45 -1.71 -28.22
CA LEU A 67 -13.81 -1.31 -27.86
C LEU A 67 -13.98 0.20 -27.79
N ARG A 68 -12.97 0.92 -27.27
CA ARG A 68 -13.02 2.39 -27.13
C ARG A 68 -11.63 2.99 -26.90
N ILE A 69 -11.42 4.24 -27.31
CA ILE A 69 -10.35 5.11 -26.77
C ILE A 69 -10.92 5.78 -25.51
N LEU A 70 -10.39 5.44 -24.34
CA LEU A 70 -10.88 5.92 -23.05
C LEU A 70 -10.37 7.31 -22.68
N HIS A 71 -9.20 7.66 -23.20
CA HIS A 71 -8.58 8.96 -22.94
C HIS A 71 -7.61 9.29 -24.07
N GLY A 72 -7.55 10.58 -24.42
CA GLY A 72 -6.60 11.14 -25.37
C GLY A 72 -6.00 12.41 -24.79
N ASP A 73 -4.68 12.53 -24.88
CA ASP A 73 -3.92 13.62 -24.29
C ASP A 73 -3.08 14.35 -25.34
N SER A 74 -2.65 15.57 -25.00
CA SER A 74 -1.69 16.36 -25.76
C SER A 74 -0.26 15.84 -25.64
N THR A 75 0.06 15.12 -24.56
CA THR A 75 1.40 14.55 -24.30
C THR A 75 1.37 13.02 -24.09
N PRO A 76 2.49 12.31 -24.34
CA PRO A 76 2.59 10.85 -24.14
C PRO A 76 2.18 10.41 -22.73
N LEU A 77 1.38 9.34 -22.63
CA LEU A 77 1.05 8.73 -21.34
C LEU A 77 2.23 7.93 -20.81
N VAL A 78 2.53 8.05 -19.52
CA VAL A 78 3.72 7.47 -18.88
C VAL A 78 3.36 6.33 -17.96
N ALA A 79 2.33 6.50 -17.13
CA ALA A 79 1.89 5.49 -16.17
C ALA A 79 0.38 5.50 -15.98
N ALA A 80 -0.15 4.35 -15.57
CA ALA A 80 -1.52 4.17 -15.15
C ALA A 80 -1.62 3.23 -13.95
N ALA A 81 -2.66 3.44 -13.14
CA ALA A 81 -3.01 2.53 -12.06
C ALA A 81 -4.53 2.35 -12.01
N LEU A 82 -4.97 1.09 -11.92
CA LEU A 82 -6.35 0.77 -11.61
C LEU A 82 -6.51 0.71 -10.09
N SER A 83 -7.53 1.39 -9.57
CA SER A 83 -7.94 1.26 -8.17
C SER A 83 -8.26 -0.20 -7.79
N PRO A 84 -8.06 -0.61 -6.52
CA PRO A 84 -8.31 -1.99 -6.10
C PRO A 84 -9.73 -2.51 -6.33
N ASP A 85 -10.73 -1.61 -6.32
CA ASP A 85 -12.12 -1.94 -6.61
C ASP A 85 -12.44 -2.00 -8.12
N GLY A 86 -11.50 -1.57 -8.96
CA GLY A 86 -11.60 -1.59 -10.42
C GLY A 86 -12.42 -0.45 -11.02
N LYS A 87 -12.84 0.54 -10.21
CA LYS A 87 -13.77 1.59 -10.65
C LYS A 87 -13.11 2.85 -11.15
N LEU A 88 -11.91 3.14 -10.67
CA LEU A 88 -11.13 4.32 -11.03
C LEU A 88 -9.81 3.93 -11.69
N ILE A 89 -9.39 4.75 -12.65
CA ILE A 89 -8.11 4.68 -13.35
C ILE A 89 -7.39 6.01 -13.11
N ALA A 90 -6.19 5.96 -12.52
CA ALA A 90 -5.28 7.09 -12.45
C ALA A 90 -4.32 7.04 -13.64
N LEU A 91 -4.09 8.17 -14.29
CA LEU A 91 -3.19 8.33 -15.44
C LEU A 91 -2.22 9.48 -15.19
N SER A 92 -0.98 9.30 -15.62
CA SER A 92 -0.03 10.41 -15.74
C SER A 92 0.54 10.47 -17.15
N ASN A 93 0.81 11.69 -17.59
CA ASN A 93 1.38 12.01 -18.89
C ASN A 93 2.76 12.68 -18.69
N LEU A 94 3.28 13.42 -19.67
CA LEU A 94 4.53 14.18 -19.52
C LEU A 94 4.33 15.59 -18.96
N THR A 95 3.09 16.01 -18.71
CA THR A 95 2.80 17.16 -17.86
C THR A 95 2.76 16.66 -16.41
N ASN A 96 3.10 17.48 -15.43
CA ASN A 96 3.20 17.05 -14.02
C ASN A 96 1.82 16.75 -13.39
N ASP A 97 0.79 16.47 -14.21
CA ASP A 97 -0.59 16.32 -13.80
C ASP A 97 -0.98 14.84 -13.75
N ILE A 98 -1.88 14.51 -12.81
CA ILE A 98 -2.50 13.19 -12.71
C ILE A 98 -3.98 13.33 -13.05
N THR A 99 -4.45 12.54 -14.01
CA THR A 99 -5.87 12.49 -14.41
C THR A 99 -6.52 11.25 -13.82
N ILE A 100 -7.67 11.42 -13.16
CA ILE A 100 -8.48 10.31 -12.62
C ILE A 100 -9.75 10.14 -13.48
N LEU A 101 -9.97 8.92 -13.96
CA LEU A 101 -11.11 8.55 -14.80
C LEU A 101 -11.90 7.41 -14.16
N THR A 102 -13.20 7.33 -14.42
CA THR A 102 -14.00 6.15 -14.08
C THR A 102 -13.84 5.05 -15.13
N PHE A 103 -13.67 3.81 -14.68
CA PHE A 103 -13.69 2.65 -15.56
C PHE A 103 -15.08 2.50 -16.19
N PRO A 104 -15.17 2.34 -17.53
CA PRO A 104 -16.45 2.26 -18.22
C PRO A 104 -17.20 0.98 -17.85
N THR A 105 -18.43 1.13 -17.35
CA THR A 105 -19.35 0.01 -17.01
C THR A 105 -20.58 -0.03 -17.92
N ASP A 106 -20.69 0.95 -18.81
CA ASP A 106 -21.78 1.14 -19.77
C ASP A 106 -21.66 0.22 -20.99
N ILE A 107 -20.50 -0.41 -21.21
CA ILE A 107 -20.19 -1.17 -22.42
C ILE A 107 -20.96 -2.50 -22.45
N PRO A 108 -21.96 -2.66 -23.34
CA PRO A 108 -22.83 -3.84 -23.38
C PRO A 108 -22.06 -5.14 -23.62
N GLU A 109 -21.00 -5.11 -24.43
CA GLU A 109 -20.14 -6.24 -24.77
C GLU A 109 -19.39 -6.81 -23.55
N LEU A 110 -19.30 -6.02 -22.46
CA LEU A 110 -18.60 -6.39 -21.23
C LEU A 110 -19.54 -6.75 -20.07
N LYS A 111 -20.86 -6.68 -20.25
CA LYS A 111 -21.84 -7.05 -19.21
C LYS A 111 -21.96 -8.57 -19.06
N ASP A 112 -22.21 -9.04 -17.84
CA ASP A 112 -22.53 -10.44 -17.58
C ASP A 112 -23.95 -10.73 -18.10
N ASN A 113 -24.07 -11.64 -19.08
CA ASN A 113 -25.34 -12.32 -19.34
C ASN A 113 -25.61 -13.30 -18.19
N THR A 114 -25.93 -12.79 -17.01
CA THR A 114 -26.66 -13.55 -15.98
C THR A 114 -28.12 -13.15 -16.07
N GLY A 115 -28.75 -13.57 -17.17
CA GLY A 115 -30.20 -13.57 -17.35
C GLY A 115 -30.73 -14.98 -17.12
N ASP A 116 -31.69 -15.09 -16.21
CA ASP A 116 -32.51 -16.25 -15.85
C ASP A 116 -32.56 -17.40 -16.87
N ILE A 117 -32.11 -18.58 -16.45
CA ILE A 117 -32.67 -19.83 -16.93
C ILE A 117 -34.00 -20.01 -16.16
N SER A 118 -35.02 -19.30 -16.59
CA SER A 118 -36.41 -19.59 -16.23
C SER A 118 -37.08 -20.26 -17.41
N ALA A 119 -37.69 -21.42 -17.12
CA ALA A 119 -38.34 -22.27 -18.09
C ALA A 119 -39.56 -21.59 -18.71
N SER A 120 -39.58 -21.51 -20.04
CA SER A 120 -40.74 -21.64 -20.93
C SER A 120 -40.13 -21.72 -22.34
N GLY A 121 -40.37 -22.72 -23.16
CA GLY A 121 -41.65 -23.25 -23.61
C GLY A 121 -41.54 -23.25 -25.14
N GLU A 122 -41.77 -24.40 -25.73
CA GLU A 122 -41.62 -24.80 -27.14
C GLU A 122 -42.03 -23.74 -28.19
N THR A 123 -41.36 -23.76 -29.35
CA THR A 123 -42.02 -24.07 -30.64
C THR A 123 -40.98 -24.34 -31.73
N ASP A 124 -41.21 -25.46 -32.42
CA ASP A 124 -40.64 -25.82 -33.72
C ASP A 124 -40.81 -24.68 -34.75
N ASP A 125 -39.84 -24.52 -35.64
CA ASP A 125 -40.15 -24.74 -37.05
C ASP A 125 -38.90 -25.00 -37.90
N SER A 126 -39.06 -26.04 -38.71
CA SER A 126 -38.10 -26.64 -39.62
C SER A 126 -37.90 -25.87 -40.93
N ALA A 127 -36.78 -26.21 -41.59
CA ALA A 127 -36.55 -26.19 -43.06
C ALA A 127 -36.12 -24.88 -43.73
N ASN A 128 -34.88 -24.84 -44.25
CA ASN A 128 -34.65 -25.20 -45.67
C ASN A 128 -33.17 -25.36 -46.06
N LEU A 129 -32.94 -26.32 -46.96
CA LEU A 129 -31.69 -26.77 -47.57
C LEU A 129 -31.18 -25.85 -48.71
N HIS A 130 -29.87 -25.94 -49.00
CA HIS A 130 -29.22 -26.30 -50.30
C HIS A 130 -27.89 -25.53 -50.51
N THR A 131 -26.71 -26.16 -50.30
CA THR A 131 -25.87 -27.02 -51.19
C THR A 131 -25.12 -26.32 -52.33
N SER A 132 -23.78 -26.26 -52.22
CA SER A 132 -22.76 -26.65 -53.24
C SER A 132 -21.35 -26.36 -52.69
N GLU A 133 -20.55 -27.38 -52.33
CA GLU A 133 -19.33 -27.87 -53.05
C GLU A 133 -18.31 -26.74 -53.39
N SER A 134 -17.03 -26.74 -53.02
CA SER A 134 -16.03 -27.82 -52.92
C SER A 134 -14.72 -27.37 -52.21
N ASP A 135 -14.22 -28.22 -51.28
CA ASP A 135 -12.81 -28.62 -51.02
C ASP A 135 -11.68 -27.59 -50.64
N PRO A 136 -10.53 -28.02 -50.06
CA PRO A 136 -10.22 -27.73 -48.66
C PRO A 136 -8.84 -27.10 -48.41
N GLY A 137 -8.68 -26.50 -47.23
CA GLY A 137 -7.38 -26.31 -46.58
C GLY A 137 -6.77 -24.92 -46.68
N ALA A 138 -7.04 -24.08 -45.68
CA ALA A 138 -6.10 -23.07 -45.21
C ALA A 138 -6.46 -22.68 -43.78
N SER A 139 -5.43 -22.57 -42.95
CA SER A 139 -5.48 -22.08 -41.57
C SER A 139 -6.33 -20.81 -41.42
N ASP A 140 -7.36 -20.85 -40.56
CA ASP A 140 -8.02 -19.65 -40.05
C ASP A 140 -7.03 -18.84 -39.21
N LYS A 141 -6.35 -17.91 -39.87
CA LYS A 141 -5.91 -16.68 -39.23
C LYS A 141 -7.17 -15.84 -39.04
N SER A 142 -7.49 -15.50 -37.80
CA SER A 142 -8.47 -14.46 -37.50
C SER A 142 -7.93 -13.13 -38.05
N ASP A 143 -8.36 -12.76 -39.26
CA ASP A 143 -8.08 -11.46 -39.84
C ASP A 143 -8.74 -10.38 -38.98
N ILE A 144 -7.90 -9.62 -38.29
CA ILE A 144 -8.29 -8.44 -37.51
C ILE A 144 -8.78 -7.40 -38.52
N ASN A 145 -10.06 -7.01 -38.41
CA ASN A 145 -10.67 -6.03 -39.30
C ASN A 145 -10.11 -4.62 -39.02
N LEU A 146 -9.11 -4.23 -39.80
CA LEU A 146 -8.37 -2.96 -39.68
C LEU A 146 -9.20 -1.72 -40.05
N GLU A 147 -10.34 -1.87 -40.72
CA GLU A 147 -11.23 -0.75 -41.08
C GLU A 147 -11.93 -0.16 -39.84
N ASN A 148 -12.31 -1.00 -38.87
CA ASN A 148 -12.98 -0.57 -37.64
C ASN A 148 -12.09 0.30 -36.74
N LEU A 149 -10.77 0.10 -36.80
CA LEU A 149 -9.78 0.87 -36.02
C LEU A 149 -9.67 2.32 -36.50
N LYS A 150 -9.69 2.54 -37.82
CA LYS A 150 -9.55 3.88 -38.42
C LYS A 150 -10.78 4.76 -38.20
N ASP A 151 -11.96 4.17 -38.07
CA ASP A 151 -13.19 4.93 -37.81
C ASP A 151 -13.32 5.33 -36.34
N MET A 152 -12.79 4.53 -35.41
CA MET A 152 -12.74 4.86 -33.98
C MET A 152 -11.66 5.90 -33.63
N GLU A 153 -10.56 5.96 -34.38
CA GLU A 153 -9.52 7.00 -34.24
C GLU A 153 -10.01 8.41 -34.63
N LYS A 154 -11.12 8.52 -35.37
CA LYS A 154 -11.70 9.81 -35.81
C LYS A 154 -12.68 10.43 -34.83
N LEU A 155 -13.01 9.79 -33.72
CA LEU A 155 -13.93 10.31 -32.71
C LEU A 155 -13.22 10.45 -31.35
N PRO A 156 -12.30 11.42 -31.18
CA PRO A 156 -11.90 11.83 -29.85
C PRO A 156 -13.13 12.38 -29.12
N MET A 157 -13.34 11.93 -27.87
CA MET A 157 -14.43 12.42 -27.04
C MET A 157 -14.40 13.94 -26.97
N THR A 158 -15.59 14.54 -27.08
CA THR A 158 -15.76 15.98 -26.90
C THR A 158 -15.42 16.38 -25.46
N ALA A 159 -15.06 17.64 -25.24
CA ALA A 159 -14.76 18.15 -23.89
C ALA A 159 -15.91 17.96 -22.89
N GLU A 160 -17.16 17.85 -23.37
CA GLU A 160 -18.34 17.57 -22.57
C GLU A 160 -18.46 16.10 -22.19
N GLU A 161 -18.14 15.17 -23.10
CA GLU A 161 -18.06 13.74 -22.77
C GLU A 161 -16.93 13.50 -21.76
N LEU A 162 -15.76 14.11 -21.94
CA LEU A 162 -14.64 14.04 -20.97
C LEU A 162 -15.05 14.51 -19.57
N ARG A 163 -15.93 15.50 -19.44
CA ARG A 163 -16.47 15.96 -18.16
C ARG A 163 -17.46 14.97 -17.54
N ALA A 164 -18.16 14.17 -18.34
CA ALA A 164 -19.06 13.13 -17.83
C ALA A 164 -18.29 11.94 -17.22
N TYR A 165 -17.04 11.72 -17.62
CA TYR A 165 -16.14 10.69 -17.06
C TYR A 165 -15.11 11.23 -16.06
N ALA A 166 -14.96 12.56 -15.97
CA ALA A 166 -14.29 13.20 -14.86
C ALA A 166 -15.13 12.95 -13.60
N VAL A 167 -14.49 12.48 -12.54
CA VAL A 167 -15.15 12.30 -11.25
C VAL A 167 -15.76 13.64 -10.84
N THR A 168 -17.09 13.73 -10.77
CA THR A 168 -17.74 14.73 -9.93
C THR A 168 -17.21 14.46 -8.52
N GLU A 169 -16.45 15.40 -7.97
CA GLU A 169 -15.94 15.33 -6.62
C GLU A 169 -17.02 14.75 -5.70
N THR A 170 -16.68 13.71 -4.95
CA THR A 170 -17.55 13.20 -3.90
C THR A 170 -17.63 14.27 -2.80
N GLU A 171 -18.46 15.29 -3.01
CA GLU A 171 -18.58 16.52 -2.22
C GLU A 171 -18.87 16.26 -0.73
N GLY A 172 -19.22 15.04 -0.30
CA GLY A 172 -19.52 14.72 1.09
C GLY A 172 -18.38 14.10 1.92
N LEU A 173 -17.43 13.37 1.30
CA LEU A 173 -16.33 12.71 2.02
C LEU A 173 -15.03 13.53 1.94
N SER A 174 -14.78 14.19 0.80
CA SER A 174 -13.63 15.08 0.64
C SER A 174 -13.74 16.31 1.54
N THR A 175 -14.95 16.89 1.67
CA THR A 175 -15.21 18.06 2.53
C THR A 175 -15.00 17.77 4.00
N VAL A 176 -15.60 16.69 4.54
CA VAL A 176 -15.44 16.31 5.95
C VAL A 176 -13.98 15.96 6.26
N GLN A 177 -13.30 15.24 5.37
CA GLN A 177 -11.87 14.94 5.54
C GLN A 177 -11.03 16.23 5.56
N TYR A 178 -11.24 17.09 4.58
CA TYR A 178 -10.55 18.37 4.45
C TYR A 178 -10.78 19.27 5.68
N GLU A 179 -12.02 19.39 6.15
CA GLU A 179 -12.37 20.12 7.38
C GLU A 179 -11.64 19.57 8.61
N MET A 180 -11.52 18.23 8.73
CA MET A 180 -10.76 17.62 9.81
C MET A 180 -9.27 17.95 9.73
N GLN A 181 -8.65 17.86 8.55
CA GLN A 181 -7.23 18.17 8.35
C GLN A 181 -6.96 19.67 8.59
N GLN A 182 -7.83 20.57 8.11
CA GLN A 182 -7.75 22.01 8.41
C GLN A 182 -7.89 22.29 9.91
N ARG A 183 -8.84 21.65 10.58
CA ARG A 183 -9.01 21.79 12.02
C ARG A 183 -7.76 21.30 12.77
N LEU A 184 -7.17 20.18 12.35
CA LEU A 184 -5.93 19.68 12.94
C LEU A 184 -4.78 20.67 12.75
N ASN A 185 -4.63 21.23 11.56
CA ASN A 185 -3.64 22.25 11.24
C ASN A 185 -3.77 23.46 12.19
N LEU A 186 -4.99 23.97 12.42
CA LEU A 186 -5.25 25.06 13.36
C LEU A 186 -4.86 24.70 14.81
N LEU A 187 -5.16 23.48 15.26
CA LEU A 187 -4.78 23.01 16.61
C LEU A 187 -3.26 22.86 16.76
N LEU A 188 -2.56 22.43 15.70
CA LEU A 188 -1.10 22.31 15.70
C LEU A 188 -0.41 23.69 15.67
N LYS A 189 -1.02 24.69 15.03
CA LYS A 189 -0.60 26.10 15.10
C LYS A 189 -0.83 26.74 16.46
N ALA A 190 -1.88 26.32 17.17
CA ALA A 190 -2.13 26.80 18.51
C ALA A 190 -0.93 26.43 19.38
N ASN A 191 -0.20 27.42 19.87
CA ASN A 191 1.05 27.25 20.62
C ASN A 191 0.83 26.70 22.05
N ASN A 192 -0.22 25.89 22.25
CA ASN A 192 -0.62 25.28 23.50
C ASN A 192 -1.15 23.84 23.27
N THR A 193 -0.21 22.91 23.08
CA THR A 193 -0.50 21.49 22.91
C THR A 193 -1.29 20.91 24.08
N CYS A 194 -1.05 21.40 25.30
CA CYS A 194 -1.71 20.93 26.52
C CYS A 194 -3.22 21.18 26.53
N LEU A 195 -3.66 22.35 26.06
CA LEU A 195 -5.08 22.69 26.02
C LEU A 195 -5.85 21.83 25.01
N HIS A 196 -5.22 21.53 23.87
CA HIS A 196 -5.86 20.89 22.73
C HIS A 196 -5.58 19.39 22.59
N ALA A 197 -4.88 18.78 23.55
CA ALA A 197 -4.36 17.41 23.43
C ALA A 197 -5.45 16.38 23.07
N ALA A 198 -6.59 16.39 23.78
CA ALA A 198 -7.66 15.43 23.55
C ALA A 198 -8.35 15.62 22.19
N GLU A 199 -8.49 16.86 21.72
CA GLU A 199 -9.07 17.15 20.41
C GLU A 199 -8.11 16.75 19.29
N MET A 200 -6.82 17.09 19.40
CA MET A 200 -5.78 16.70 18.45
C MET A 200 -5.69 15.19 18.31
N GLU A 201 -5.68 14.44 19.42
CA GLU A 201 -5.63 12.98 19.39
C GLU A 201 -6.84 12.38 18.68
N LYS A 202 -8.04 12.79 19.09
CA LYS A 202 -9.29 12.30 18.50
C LYS A 202 -9.34 12.57 16.99
N LEU A 203 -8.90 13.75 16.58
CA LEU A 203 -8.93 14.17 15.18
C LEU A 203 -7.87 13.43 14.36
N ALA A 204 -6.65 13.30 14.88
CA ALA A 204 -5.57 12.57 14.24
C ALA A 204 -5.93 11.09 14.02
N LEU A 205 -6.52 10.42 15.01
CA LEU A 205 -6.99 9.03 14.87
C LEU A 205 -8.06 8.88 13.79
N LYS A 206 -8.99 9.84 13.69
CA LYS A 206 -10.01 9.86 12.62
C LYS A 206 -9.40 10.10 11.25
N ILE A 207 -8.44 11.02 11.16
CA ILE A 207 -7.72 11.30 9.91
C ILE A 207 -6.99 10.05 9.46
N LEU A 208 -6.19 9.39 10.32
CA LEU A 208 -5.43 8.19 9.94
C LEU A 208 -6.31 6.99 9.57
N ALA A 209 -7.56 6.93 10.05
CA ALA A 209 -8.51 5.92 9.61
C ALA A 209 -8.96 6.10 8.13
N ILE A 210 -8.82 7.32 7.58
CA ILE A 210 -9.22 7.69 6.22
C ILE A 210 -7.98 7.90 5.32
N VAL A 211 -7.03 8.68 5.82
CA VAL A 211 -5.76 9.07 5.20
C VAL A 211 -4.61 8.52 6.06
N PRO A 212 -4.27 7.24 5.91
CA PRO A 212 -3.24 6.58 6.72
C PRO A 212 -1.83 7.14 6.51
N ASP A 213 -1.60 7.94 5.46
CA ASP A 213 -0.31 8.53 5.11
C ASP A 213 -0.12 9.95 5.66
N ASP A 214 -0.99 10.45 6.54
CA ASP A 214 -0.97 11.84 7.02
C ASP A 214 0.06 12.08 8.15
N LEU A 215 1.20 12.69 7.82
CA LEU A 215 2.29 12.97 8.77
C LEU A 215 1.89 13.96 9.88
N ALA A 216 1.00 14.91 9.61
CA ALA A 216 0.56 15.87 10.62
C ALA A 216 -0.28 15.17 11.70
N ALA A 217 -1.12 14.21 11.30
CA ALA A 217 -1.83 13.35 12.24
C ALA A 217 -0.86 12.52 13.10
N TYR A 218 0.15 11.89 12.52
CA TYR A 218 1.20 11.22 13.32
C TYR A 218 1.92 12.18 14.26
N HIS A 219 2.25 13.41 13.83
CA HIS A 219 2.91 14.40 14.68
C HIS A 219 2.01 14.81 15.87
N ALA A 220 0.71 14.97 15.64
CA ALA A 220 -0.26 15.21 16.71
C ALA A 220 -0.33 14.05 17.70
N LEU A 221 -0.29 12.80 17.22
CA LEU A 221 -0.24 11.61 18.08
C LEU A 221 1.07 11.50 18.86
N VAL A 222 2.21 11.88 18.28
CA VAL A 222 3.48 11.98 19.01
C VAL A 222 3.36 12.99 20.15
N LYS A 223 2.88 14.20 19.88
CA LYS A 223 2.69 15.25 20.88
C LYS A 223 1.80 14.81 22.03
N THR A 224 0.71 14.11 21.74
CA THR A 224 -0.25 13.65 22.75
C THR A 224 0.27 12.43 23.53
N SER A 225 0.99 11.52 22.88
CA SER A 225 1.66 10.39 23.54
C SER A 225 2.71 10.84 24.55
N ILE A 226 3.46 11.91 24.25
CA ILE A 226 4.42 12.52 25.19
C ILE A 226 3.73 13.02 26.46
N LEU A 227 2.56 13.66 26.34
CA LEU A 227 1.79 14.14 27.49
C LEU A 227 1.26 13.00 28.35
N LYS A 228 0.90 11.88 27.71
CA LYS A 228 0.43 10.65 28.39
C LYS A 228 1.57 9.78 28.92
N GLN A 229 2.81 10.05 28.51
CA GLN A 229 3.98 9.20 28.75
C GLN A 229 3.82 7.76 28.20
N ASP A 230 3.04 7.60 27.14
CA ASP A 230 2.85 6.31 26.45
C ASP A 230 3.93 6.11 25.38
N PHE A 231 5.14 5.77 25.84
CA PHE A 231 6.29 5.58 24.94
C PHE A 231 6.20 4.33 24.07
N THR A 232 5.38 3.36 24.47
CA THR A 232 5.18 2.12 23.72
C THR A 232 4.35 2.39 22.47
N ALA A 233 3.19 3.05 22.62
CA ALA A 233 2.40 3.52 21.48
C ALA A 233 3.18 4.51 20.63
N MET A 234 3.92 5.43 21.26
CA MET A 234 4.74 6.41 20.56
C MET A 234 5.80 5.76 19.66
N SER A 235 6.37 4.63 20.05
CA SER A 235 7.35 3.90 19.24
C SER A 235 6.75 3.42 17.90
N LEU A 236 5.52 2.90 17.93
CA LEU A 236 4.77 2.55 16.73
C LEU A 236 4.45 3.79 15.89
N ILE A 237 3.94 4.85 16.53
CA ILE A 237 3.53 6.10 15.86
C ILE A 237 4.73 6.75 15.14
N VAL A 238 5.90 6.81 15.79
CA VAL A 238 7.14 7.34 15.20
C VAL A 238 7.63 6.47 14.05
N SER A 239 7.57 5.14 14.21
CA SER A 239 7.96 4.19 13.17
C SER A 239 7.04 4.26 11.94
N SER A 240 5.74 4.47 12.16
CA SER A 240 4.73 4.60 11.11
C SER A 240 4.87 5.96 10.41
N GLY A 241 4.95 7.05 11.18
CA GLY A 241 5.11 8.40 10.63
C GLY A 241 6.38 8.61 9.80
N TYR A 242 7.41 7.77 9.99
CA TYR A 242 8.60 7.77 9.11
C TYR A 242 8.24 7.51 7.64
N PHE A 243 7.19 6.73 7.37
CA PHE A 243 6.71 6.44 6.02
C PHE A 243 5.54 7.33 5.57
N ALA A 244 5.07 8.25 6.43
CA ALA A 244 3.93 9.13 6.16
C ALA A 244 4.38 10.43 5.50
N GLU A 245 3.57 11.11 4.70
CA GLU A 245 3.90 12.38 4.04
C GLU A 245 3.17 13.60 4.63
N LEU A 246 3.79 14.77 4.52
CA LEU A 246 3.14 16.04 4.88
C LEU A 246 2.63 16.71 3.61
N ASP A 247 1.32 16.84 3.50
CA ASP A 247 0.70 17.71 2.52
C ASP A 247 0.91 19.17 2.92
N GLN A 248 1.83 19.85 2.24
CA GLN A 248 2.18 21.24 2.54
C GLN A 248 1.15 22.26 2.03
N GLU A 249 0.18 21.84 1.22
CA GLU A 249 -0.95 22.70 0.82
C GLU A 249 -2.03 22.70 1.90
N LEU A 250 -2.21 21.57 2.59
CA LEU A 250 -3.15 21.43 3.72
C LEU A 250 -2.57 21.90 5.06
N TYR A 251 -1.27 21.68 5.27
CA TYR A 251 -0.59 21.91 6.54
C TYR A 251 0.55 22.92 6.41
N ASP A 252 0.37 24.09 7.00
CA ASP A 252 1.34 25.18 7.06
C ASP A 252 1.75 25.55 8.51
N TYR A 253 1.47 24.66 9.47
CA TYR A 253 1.87 24.85 10.87
C TYR A 253 3.37 24.67 11.12
N ILE A 254 4.08 23.96 10.24
CA ILE A 254 5.51 23.66 10.32
C ILE A 254 6.05 23.28 8.94
N SER A 255 7.35 23.45 8.71
CA SER A 255 7.97 22.95 7.48
C SER A 255 8.14 21.42 7.50
N ILE A 256 8.11 20.79 6.32
CA ILE A 256 8.37 19.34 6.18
C ILE A 256 9.72 18.95 6.80
N LEU A 257 10.76 19.75 6.59
CA LEU A 257 12.11 19.47 7.12
C LEU A 257 12.12 19.46 8.65
N GLU A 258 11.45 20.41 9.29
CA GLU A 258 11.39 20.48 10.75
C GLU A 258 10.62 19.30 11.34
N VAL A 259 9.46 18.93 10.76
CA VAL A 259 8.72 17.76 11.27
C VAL A 259 9.49 16.46 11.04
N ARG A 260 10.18 16.30 9.90
CA ARG A 260 11.06 15.14 9.67
C ARG A 260 12.18 15.06 10.70
N ASN A 261 12.84 16.19 10.99
CA ASN A 261 13.85 16.27 12.04
C ASN A 261 13.29 15.87 13.42
N ILE A 262 12.03 16.23 13.74
CA ILE A 262 11.38 15.80 14.98
C ILE A 262 11.26 14.27 15.03
N PHE A 263 10.74 13.65 13.96
CA PHE A 263 10.61 12.19 13.88
C PHE A 263 11.96 11.47 13.93
N ASP A 264 12.96 11.97 13.21
CA ASP A 264 14.32 11.43 13.23
C ASP A 264 14.96 11.55 14.61
N ASN A 265 14.75 12.66 15.31
CA ASN A 265 15.23 12.82 16.69
C ASN A 265 14.59 11.82 17.64
N PHE A 266 13.30 11.49 17.48
CA PHE A 266 12.68 10.43 18.28
C PHE A 266 13.20 9.04 17.89
N ARG A 267 13.23 8.75 16.59
CA ARG A 267 13.70 7.47 16.07
C ARG A 267 15.14 7.19 16.51
N PHE A 268 16.06 8.11 16.26
CA PHE A 268 17.50 7.93 16.47
C PHE A 268 18.02 8.42 17.82
N GLY A 269 17.30 9.33 18.48
CA GLY A 269 17.69 9.89 19.78
C GLY A 269 16.98 9.24 20.96
N LEU A 270 15.75 8.71 20.77
CA LEU A 270 14.95 8.11 21.83
C LEU A 270 14.90 6.58 21.75
N PHE A 271 14.53 6.02 20.59
CA PHE A 271 14.26 4.59 20.43
C PHE A 271 15.45 3.77 19.91
N ASP A 272 16.40 4.39 19.22
CA ASP A 272 17.67 3.79 18.82
C ASP A 272 18.60 3.61 20.03
N GLN A 273 19.12 2.40 20.19
CA GLN A 273 19.95 2.03 21.34
C GLN A 273 21.46 2.23 21.14
N SER A 274 21.92 2.57 19.93
CA SER A 274 23.34 2.80 19.63
C SER A 274 23.96 3.83 20.56
N PHE A 275 23.23 4.90 20.86
CA PHE A 275 23.69 5.96 21.77
C PHE A 275 24.01 5.41 23.17
N VAL A 276 23.15 4.54 23.70
CA VAL A 276 23.33 3.91 25.01
C VAL A 276 24.43 2.84 24.97
N ARG A 277 24.50 2.04 23.90
CA ARG A 277 25.56 1.02 23.73
C ARG A 277 26.97 1.62 23.63
N GLN A 278 27.09 2.86 23.15
CA GLN A 278 28.33 3.62 23.17
C GLN A 278 28.71 4.17 24.57
N GLY A 279 27.97 3.82 25.62
CA GLY A 279 28.23 4.22 27.00
C GLY A 279 27.63 5.57 27.39
N ASN A 280 26.84 6.21 26.52
CA ASN A 280 26.21 7.49 26.83
C ASN A 280 24.98 7.31 27.71
N LYS A 281 24.75 8.27 28.63
CA LYS A 281 23.54 8.32 29.45
C LYS A 281 22.44 9.08 28.70
N GLN A 282 21.40 8.36 28.27
CA GLN A 282 20.20 9.00 27.74
C GLN A 282 19.43 9.67 28.89
N LYS A 283 19.28 11.00 28.81
CA LYS A 283 18.51 11.80 29.80
C LYS A 283 17.27 12.35 29.15
N ILE A 284 16.11 11.85 29.53
CA ILE A 284 14.82 12.35 29.04
C ILE A 284 14.34 13.41 30.03
N LYS A 285 14.24 14.65 29.56
CA LYS A 285 13.66 15.76 30.33
C LYS A 285 12.23 15.97 29.86
N LEU A 286 11.26 15.58 30.67
CA LEU A 286 9.85 15.89 30.45
C LEU A 286 9.34 16.84 31.51
N ALA A 287 8.34 17.63 31.14
CA ALA A 287 7.55 18.42 32.06
C ALA A 287 6.07 18.23 31.72
N ASN A 288 5.21 18.27 32.73
CA ASN A 288 3.78 18.28 32.52
C ASN A 288 3.30 19.66 32.04
N CYS A 289 2.00 19.77 31.78
CA CYS A 289 1.38 21.03 31.32
C CYS A 289 1.46 22.20 32.30
N LYS A 290 1.88 21.97 33.55
CA LYS A 290 2.14 23.02 34.55
C LYS A 290 3.63 23.40 34.63
N GLY A 291 4.48 22.81 33.79
CA GLY A 291 5.94 23.01 33.80
C GLY A 291 6.66 22.18 34.87
N ASN A 292 5.97 21.32 35.61
CA ASN A 292 6.61 20.49 36.63
C ASN A 292 7.37 19.35 35.95
N PRO A 293 8.61 19.07 36.36
CA PRO A 293 9.39 17.98 35.78
C PRO A 293 8.72 16.62 36.03
N LEU A 294 8.77 15.76 35.03
CA LEU A 294 8.30 14.38 35.08
C LEU A 294 9.48 13.43 34.89
N SER A 295 9.51 12.36 35.68
CA SER A 295 10.40 11.23 35.44
C SER A 295 9.86 10.39 34.29
N ALA A 296 10.70 10.09 33.30
CA ALA A 296 10.34 9.18 32.22
C ALA A 296 11.32 8.02 32.16
N SER A 297 10.76 6.82 32.00
CA SER A 297 11.50 5.60 31.78
C SER A 297 11.05 4.99 30.46
N LEU A 298 12.01 4.56 29.65
CA LEU A 298 11.74 3.76 28.45
C LEU A 298 11.92 2.31 28.80
N SER A 299 10.95 1.49 28.44
CA SER A 299 11.03 0.05 28.65
C SER A 299 11.80 -0.67 27.56
N GLY A 300 12.16 -1.92 27.86
CA GLY A 300 12.73 -2.82 26.86
C GLY A 300 11.82 -2.97 25.64
N ILE A 301 10.51 -3.12 25.84
CA ILE A 301 9.53 -3.31 24.76
C ILE A 301 9.47 -2.07 23.86
N SER A 302 9.40 -0.85 24.43
CA SER A 302 9.38 0.38 23.64
C SER A 302 10.58 0.54 22.69
N ARG A 303 11.72 -0.07 23.02
CA ARG A 303 12.96 0.00 22.22
C ARG A 303 13.21 -1.24 21.35
N ASN A 304 12.75 -2.41 21.78
CA ASN A 304 13.11 -3.70 21.19
C ASN A 304 11.98 -4.37 20.42
N LEU A 305 10.75 -3.89 20.52
CA LEU A 305 9.67 -4.32 19.63
C LEU A 305 9.86 -3.62 18.28
N ARG A 306 10.44 -4.34 17.32
CA ARG A 306 10.76 -3.82 15.99
C ARG A 306 9.70 -4.25 14.98
N TYR A 307 9.33 -3.33 14.10
CA TYR A 307 8.29 -3.53 13.11
C TYR A 307 8.91 -3.86 11.74
N PRO A 308 8.38 -4.85 11.01
CA PRO A 308 8.74 -5.07 9.62
C PRO A 308 8.48 -3.83 8.77
N VAL A 309 9.37 -3.54 7.82
CA VAL A 309 9.19 -2.43 6.87
C VAL A 309 7.92 -2.64 6.03
N GLU A 310 7.62 -3.88 5.65
CA GLU A 310 6.41 -4.22 4.89
C GLU A 310 5.15 -3.93 5.68
N PHE A 311 5.16 -4.16 7.00
CA PHE A 311 4.04 -3.86 7.89
C PHE A 311 3.79 -2.35 7.97
N LEU A 312 4.85 -1.57 8.25
CA LEU A 312 4.76 -0.11 8.37
C LEU A 312 4.27 0.54 7.06
N LYS A 313 4.76 0.08 5.91
CA LYS A 313 4.29 0.55 4.60
C LYS A 313 2.83 0.20 4.33
N GLN A 314 2.37 -0.97 4.75
CA GLN A 314 0.98 -1.40 4.54
C GLN A 314 0.01 -0.57 5.39
N ILE A 315 0.32 -0.35 6.68
CA ILE A 315 -0.56 0.44 7.55
C ILE A 315 -0.66 1.90 7.13
N ASN A 316 0.37 2.46 6.48
CA ASN A 316 0.34 3.81 5.93
C ASN A 316 -0.35 3.92 4.56
N SER A 317 -0.51 2.81 3.82
CA SER A 317 -1.06 2.84 2.46
C SER A 317 -2.51 2.34 2.36
N ILE A 318 -3.00 1.60 3.36
CA ILE A 318 -4.33 1.00 3.34
C ILE A 318 -5.16 1.54 4.51
N PRO A 319 -6.24 2.30 4.23
CA PRO A 319 -7.09 2.85 5.28
C PRO A 319 -7.72 1.75 6.13
N ARG A 320 -7.83 1.98 7.44
CA ARG A 320 -8.40 1.05 8.43
C ARG A 320 -7.68 -0.29 8.50
N LEU A 321 -6.44 -0.39 8.02
CA LEU A 321 -5.69 -1.63 8.14
C LEU A 321 -5.30 -1.91 9.59
N ILE A 322 -5.01 -0.87 10.36
CA ILE A 322 -4.76 -0.93 11.81
C ILE A 322 -5.62 0.12 12.51
N ASP A 323 -6.05 -0.16 13.73
CA ASP A 323 -6.71 0.82 14.59
C ASP A 323 -5.80 1.22 15.77
N LEU A 324 -5.15 2.38 15.67
CA LEU A 324 -4.21 2.87 16.69
C LEU A 324 -4.85 3.08 18.07
N ARG A 325 -6.18 3.13 18.16
CA ARG A 325 -6.91 3.20 19.45
C ARG A 325 -6.69 1.95 20.29
N GLU A 326 -6.49 0.80 19.66
CA GLU A 326 -6.27 -0.46 20.37
C GLU A 326 -4.91 -0.53 21.06
N PHE A 327 -3.98 0.33 20.66
CA PHE A 327 -2.59 0.30 21.09
C PHE A 327 -2.26 1.42 22.07
N SER A 328 -3.26 2.11 22.59
CA SER A 328 -3.12 3.22 23.54
C SER A 328 -3.43 2.77 24.96
N ASN A 329 -2.65 3.23 25.96
CA ASN A 329 -2.85 2.94 27.38
C ASN A 329 -2.85 1.44 27.76
N LEU A 330 -2.11 0.61 27.03
CA LEU A 330 -1.94 -0.80 27.35
C LEU A 330 -0.76 -1.03 28.30
N SER A 331 -0.77 -2.16 29.00
CA SER A 331 0.47 -2.67 29.59
C SER A 331 1.44 -3.07 28.47
N GLU A 332 2.73 -3.07 28.76
CA GLU A 332 3.75 -3.34 27.74
C GLU A 332 3.65 -4.75 27.17
N GLU A 333 3.39 -5.75 28.03
CA GLU A 333 3.19 -7.14 27.61
C GLU A 333 1.96 -7.27 26.71
N GLU A 334 0.84 -6.63 27.07
CA GLU A 334 -0.39 -6.68 26.27
C GLU A 334 -0.21 -5.97 24.93
N PHE A 335 0.49 -4.83 24.90
CA PHE A 335 0.84 -4.16 23.66
C PHE A 335 1.65 -5.09 22.75
N GLN A 336 2.66 -5.77 23.31
CA GLN A 336 3.53 -6.67 22.57
C GLN A 336 2.74 -7.85 21.98
N ASP A 337 1.91 -8.51 22.78
CA ASP A 337 1.11 -9.66 22.35
C ASP A 337 0.13 -9.26 21.24
N ARG A 338 -0.60 -8.15 21.43
CA ARG A 338 -1.50 -7.58 20.40
C ARG A 338 -0.76 -7.25 19.12
N MET A 339 0.41 -6.62 19.24
CA MET A 339 1.18 -6.18 18.08
C MET A 339 1.71 -7.36 17.26
N PHE A 340 2.14 -8.45 17.91
CA PHE A 340 2.56 -9.65 17.18
C PHE A 340 1.42 -10.26 16.37
N ALA A 341 0.24 -10.41 16.98
CA ALA A 341 -0.95 -10.90 16.29
C ALA A 341 -1.33 -9.98 15.11
N GLU A 342 -1.23 -8.66 15.31
CA GLU A 342 -1.60 -7.68 14.30
C GLU A 342 -0.61 -7.64 13.12
N ILE A 343 0.70 -7.74 13.39
CA ILE A 343 1.73 -7.86 12.35
C ILE A 343 1.47 -9.09 11.49
N GLU A 344 1.18 -10.24 12.10
CA GLU A 344 0.88 -11.48 11.39
C GLU A 344 -0.39 -11.33 10.53
N ARG A 345 -1.50 -10.86 11.12
CA ARG A 345 -2.78 -10.64 10.43
C ARG A 345 -2.63 -9.75 9.20
N ILE A 346 -1.91 -8.63 9.35
CA ILE A 346 -1.74 -7.64 8.29
C ILE A 346 -0.87 -8.19 7.16
N LEU A 347 0.26 -8.80 7.49
CA LEU A 347 1.19 -9.31 6.48
C LEU A 347 0.62 -10.50 5.69
N GLU A 348 -0.27 -11.30 6.29
CA GLU A 348 -0.91 -12.44 5.62
C GLU A 348 -2.14 -12.05 4.80
N SER A 349 -3.05 -11.28 5.37
CA SER A 349 -4.38 -11.06 4.79
C SER A 349 -4.58 -9.68 4.16
N ARG A 350 -3.82 -8.67 4.61
CA ARG A 350 -4.00 -7.25 4.27
C ARG A 350 -5.46 -6.76 4.37
N THR A 351 -6.27 -7.43 5.19
CA THR A 351 -7.72 -7.17 5.25
C THR A 351 -7.98 -5.99 6.18
N PRO A 352 -8.59 -4.88 5.70
CA PRO A 352 -8.92 -3.76 6.56
C PRO A 352 -10.05 -4.10 7.54
N HIS A 353 -10.09 -3.41 8.66
CA HIS A 353 -11.21 -3.47 9.57
C HIS A 353 -12.51 -2.98 8.88
N PRO A 354 -13.67 -3.62 9.17
CA PRO A 354 -14.95 -3.16 8.66
C PRO A 354 -15.26 -1.75 9.17
N THR A 355 -16.14 -1.02 8.48
CA THR A 355 -16.52 0.35 8.87
C THR A 355 -17.18 0.40 10.26
N SER A 356 -17.84 -0.68 10.66
CA SER A 356 -18.48 -0.85 11.97
C SER A 356 -17.56 -1.46 13.03
N TYR A 357 -16.25 -1.54 12.76
CA TYR A 357 -15.31 -2.11 13.72
C TYR A 357 -15.26 -1.29 15.01
N LEU A 358 -15.39 -1.99 16.13
CA LEU A 358 -15.18 -1.43 17.46
C LEU A 358 -13.81 -1.90 17.95
N PRO A 359 -12.92 -0.96 18.31
CA PRO A 359 -11.62 -1.31 18.88
C PRO A 359 -11.79 -2.15 20.14
N ARG A 360 -10.88 -3.11 20.33
CA ARG A 360 -10.81 -3.87 21.56
C ARG A 360 -10.58 -2.98 22.76
N THR A 361 -11.27 -3.26 23.86
CA THR A 361 -11.05 -2.51 25.10
C THR A 361 -9.73 -2.93 25.77
N PRO A 362 -9.16 -2.11 26.65
CA PRO A 362 -7.95 -2.49 27.41
C PRO A 362 -8.12 -3.75 28.26
N GLU A 363 -9.35 -4.11 28.63
CA GLU A 363 -9.67 -5.31 29.40
C GLU A 363 -9.64 -6.59 28.55
N GLU A 364 -9.85 -6.47 27.23
CA GLU A 364 -9.91 -7.60 26.29
C GLU A 364 -8.50 -8.10 25.93
N ARG A 365 -7.98 -9.04 26.72
CA ARG A 365 -6.61 -9.53 26.54
C ARG A 365 -6.44 -10.34 25.24
N SER A 366 -5.28 -10.20 24.62
CA SER A 366 -4.84 -11.07 23.55
C SER A 366 -4.21 -12.35 24.08
N GLU A 367 -4.10 -13.35 23.21
CA GLU A 367 -3.38 -14.56 23.54
C GLU A 367 -1.92 -14.24 23.80
N LYS A 368 -1.38 -14.79 24.89
CA LYS A 368 0.02 -14.59 25.25
C LYS A 368 0.93 -15.22 24.21
N VAL A 369 1.84 -14.43 23.66
CA VAL A 369 2.82 -14.91 22.70
C VAL A 369 4.12 -15.23 23.44
N PRO A 370 4.63 -16.47 23.43
CA PRO A 370 5.94 -16.76 24.01
C PRO A 370 7.02 -15.95 23.26
N VAL A 371 7.87 -15.21 23.97
CA VAL A 371 8.85 -14.29 23.37
C VAL A 371 10.28 -14.69 23.71
N GLY A 372 11.17 -14.64 22.73
CA GLY A 372 12.62 -14.63 22.97
C GLY A 372 13.28 -13.34 22.46
N ILE A 373 14.54 -13.13 22.81
CA ILE A 373 15.31 -11.94 22.45
C ILE A 373 16.41 -12.32 21.46
N LEU A 374 16.41 -11.69 20.29
CA LEU A 374 17.50 -11.78 19.34
C LEU A 374 18.40 -10.55 19.45
N ASN A 375 19.68 -10.78 19.72
CA ASN A 375 20.74 -9.78 19.59
C ASN A 375 21.54 -10.08 18.33
N LEU A 376 21.46 -9.19 17.35
CA LEU A 376 22.12 -9.36 16.07
C LEU A 376 23.18 -8.27 15.89
N ASN A 377 24.41 -8.68 15.61
CA ASN A 377 25.53 -7.82 15.26
C ASN A 377 25.88 -7.97 13.77
N LEU A 378 25.75 -6.89 13.00
CA LEU A 378 26.10 -6.80 11.58
C LEU A 378 27.22 -5.79 11.32
N GLU A 379 28.01 -5.40 12.34
CA GLU A 379 29.07 -4.39 12.21
C GLU A 379 30.11 -4.74 11.15
N LYS A 380 30.47 -6.02 11.04
CA LYS A 380 31.50 -6.50 10.10
C LYS A 380 30.96 -6.75 8.70
N ALA A 381 29.68 -7.06 8.57
CA ALA A 381 29.02 -7.40 7.31
C ALA A 381 28.72 -6.19 6.40
N GLN A 382 29.33 -5.02 6.64
CA GLN A 382 28.94 -3.74 6.06
C GLN A 382 29.08 -3.68 4.53
N THR A 383 27.95 -3.55 3.83
CA THR A 383 27.91 -3.23 2.39
C THR A 383 27.25 -1.87 2.16
N TRP A 384 28.06 -0.81 2.14
CA TRP A 384 27.73 0.59 1.79
C TRP A 384 26.73 1.32 2.72
N LYS A 385 27.06 2.58 3.07
CA LYS A 385 26.36 3.41 4.05
C LYS A 385 25.35 4.33 3.38
N ASN A 386 24.07 4.19 3.70
CA ASN A 386 23.21 5.34 3.95
C ASN A 386 22.77 5.25 5.42
N ASP A 387 22.96 6.33 6.16
CA ASP A 387 22.50 6.56 7.55
C ASP A 387 23.08 5.66 8.66
N GLY A 388 23.99 4.74 8.34
CA GLY A 388 24.67 3.88 9.32
C GLY A 388 23.86 2.68 9.81
N MET A 389 22.69 2.42 9.23
CA MET A 389 21.86 1.25 9.51
C MET A 389 22.00 0.19 8.40
N THR A 390 21.88 -1.08 8.77
CA THR A 390 21.94 -2.21 7.86
C THR A 390 20.57 -2.88 7.75
N SER A 391 20.14 -3.15 6.51
CA SER A 391 18.90 -3.89 6.26
C SER A 391 19.16 -5.40 6.22
N PHE A 392 18.32 -6.17 6.89
CA PHE A 392 18.34 -7.63 6.88
C PHE A 392 16.91 -8.16 6.82
N ARG A 393 16.74 -9.45 6.54
CA ARG A 393 15.41 -10.07 6.50
C ARG A 393 15.35 -11.27 7.43
N LEU A 394 14.22 -11.40 8.12
CA LEU A 394 13.89 -12.59 8.89
C LEU A 394 12.66 -13.26 8.29
N ARG A 395 12.56 -14.56 8.50
CA ARG A 395 11.35 -15.33 8.24
C ARG A 395 11.15 -16.30 9.38
N LYS A 396 10.00 -16.23 10.05
CA LYS A 396 9.57 -17.26 11.00
C LYS A 396 9.05 -18.46 10.21
N GLU A 397 9.62 -19.63 10.45
CA GLU A 397 9.22 -20.91 9.86
C GLU A 397 9.04 -20.85 8.33
N ARG A 398 7.83 -21.15 7.84
CA ARG A 398 7.45 -21.09 6.42
C ARG A 398 6.69 -19.82 6.04
N GLY A 399 6.69 -18.80 6.92
CA GLY A 399 6.04 -17.52 6.69
C GLY A 399 6.69 -16.67 5.60
N GLN A 400 6.24 -15.42 5.49
CA GLN A 400 6.81 -14.44 4.56
C GLN A 400 8.16 -13.90 5.06
N TRP A 401 9.02 -13.49 4.13
CA TRP A 401 10.23 -12.73 4.48
C TRP A 401 9.84 -11.31 4.89
N GLN A 402 10.35 -10.87 6.03
CA GLN A 402 10.10 -9.57 6.64
C GLN A 402 11.41 -8.80 6.74
N THR A 403 11.41 -7.54 6.30
CA THR A 403 12.59 -6.69 6.27
C THR A 403 12.67 -5.85 7.54
N TYR A 404 13.86 -5.81 8.14
CA TYR A 404 14.17 -5.01 9.33
C TYR A 404 15.44 -4.20 9.08
N GLN A 405 15.62 -3.16 9.89
CA GLN A 405 16.80 -2.31 9.89
C GLN A 405 17.42 -2.31 11.28
N THR A 406 18.75 -2.37 11.35
CA THR A 406 19.49 -2.23 12.61
C THR A 406 19.40 -0.81 13.16
N ASP A 407 19.89 -0.61 14.39
CA ASP A 407 20.26 0.72 14.86
C ASP A 407 21.49 1.25 14.11
N ARG A 408 21.85 2.53 14.34
CA ARG A 408 22.96 3.22 13.64
C ARG A 408 24.37 2.66 13.88
N ASP A 409 24.54 1.75 14.83
CA ASP A 409 25.79 1.02 15.08
C ASP A 409 25.80 -0.37 14.42
N ASN A 410 24.86 -0.66 13.52
CA ASN A 410 24.70 -1.98 12.87
C ASN A 410 24.42 -3.13 13.84
N ARG A 411 23.99 -2.83 15.06
CA ARG A 411 23.49 -3.80 16.03
C ARG A 411 21.99 -3.63 16.21
N ILE A 412 21.32 -4.70 16.60
CA ILE A 412 19.91 -4.62 16.94
C ILE A 412 19.56 -5.64 18.02
N VAL A 413 18.67 -5.22 18.93
CA VAL A 413 18.01 -6.08 19.90
C VAL A 413 16.53 -6.14 19.51
N MET A 414 16.00 -7.35 19.37
CA MET A 414 14.62 -7.57 18.96
C MET A 414 13.92 -8.54 19.87
N HIS A 415 12.74 -8.16 20.34
CA HIS A 415 11.81 -9.11 20.92
C HIS A 415 11.02 -9.75 19.77
N LEU A 416 11.06 -11.08 19.69
CA LEU A 416 10.40 -11.85 18.63
C LEU A 416 9.61 -13.01 19.25
N PRO A 417 8.49 -13.43 18.62
CA PRO A 417 7.83 -14.67 18.98
C PRO A 417 8.82 -15.85 18.99
N ALA A 418 8.67 -16.77 19.94
CA ALA A 418 9.49 -17.98 19.97
C ALA A 418 9.21 -18.85 18.73
N GLY A 419 10.24 -19.55 18.26
CA GLY A 419 10.12 -20.44 17.10
C GLY A 419 11.36 -20.47 16.21
N SER A 420 11.22 -21.14 15.07
CA SER A 420 12.31 -21.27 14.09
C SER A 420 12.39 -20.05 13.19
N TYR A 421 13.58 -19.50 12.98
CA TYR A 421 13.83 -18.35 12.13
C TYR A 421 14.92 -18.64 11.10
N SER A 422 14.74 -18.11 9.89
CA SER A 422 15.79 -17.99 8.89
C SER A 422 16.19 -16.53 8.73
N LEU A 423 17.49 -16.25 8.68
CA LEU A 423 18.05 -14.90 8.49
C LEU A 423 18.71 -14.76 7.12
N LYS A 424 18.29 -13.72 6.39
CA LYS A 424 18.91 -13.29 5.13
C LYS A 424 19.61 -11.95 5.31
N PHE A 425 20.81 -11.86 4.77
CA PHE A 425 21.56 -10.63 4.68
C PHE A 425 22.17 -10.51 3.28
N ALA A 426 22.08 -9.31 2.67
CA ALA A 426 22.47 -9.07 1.28
C ALA A 426 21.88 -10.07 0.26
N GLY A 427 20.63 -10.53 0.50
CA GLY A 427 19.95 -11.50 -0.35
C GLY A 427 20.36 -12.97 -0.15
N VAL A 428 21.40 -13.22 0.65
CA VAL A 428 21.93 -14.57 0.93
C VAL A 428 21.40 -15.07 2.27
N LEU A 429 20.96 -16.34 2.32
CA LEU A 429 20.63 -17.01 3.58
C LEU A 429 21.92 -17.18 4.38
N ARG A 430 22.00 -16.58 5.56
CA ARG A 430 23.19 -16.64 6.41
C ARG A 430 23.05 -17.66 7.52
N GLU A 431 21.91 -17.65 8.20
CA GLU A 431 21.70 -18.46 9.40
C GLU A 431 20.27 -18.98 9.49
N THR A 432 20.11 -20.09 10.20
CA THR A 432 18.80 -20.59 10.65
C THR A 432 18.93 -21.01 12.11
N PHE A 433 18.06 -20.48 12.96
CA PHE A 433 18.15 -20.65 14.41
C PHE A 433 16.76 -20.87 15.02
N PHE A 434 16.74 -21.40 16.24
CA PHE A 434 15.52 -21.55 17.02
C PHE A 434 15.59 -20.61 18.22
N LEU A 435 14.58 -19.74 18.36
CA LEU A 435 14.49 -18.78 19.44
C LEU A 435 13.59 -19.33 20.55
N ILE A 436 14.16 -19.56 21.73
CA ILE A 436 13.46 -20.15 22.88
C ILE A 436 12.82 -19.03 23.72
N ALA A 437 11.59 -19.24 24.15
CA ALA A 437 10.88 -18.29 25.00
C ALA A 437 11.64 -18.03 26.32
N GLY A 438 11.73 -16.76 26.73
CA GLY A 438 12.43 -16.33 27.95
C GLY A 438 13.96 -16.36 27.84
N THR A 439 14.51 -16.62 26.66
CA THR A 439 15.97 -16.67 26.43
C THR A 439 16.44 -15.56 25.50
N GLN A 440 17.75 -15.33 25.51
CA GLN A 440 18.43 -14.44 24.58
C GLN A 440 19.36 -15.24 23.68
N LEU A 441 19.38 -14.92 22.39
CA LEU A 441 20.29 -15.47 21.40
C LEU A 441 21.16 -14.34 20.82
N ASP A 442 22.48 -14.51 20.90
CA ASP A 442 23.45 -13.59 20.32
C ASP A 442 23.98 -14.15 18.99
N LEU A 443 23.82 -13.40 17.89
CA LEU A 443 24.31 -13.74 16.56
C LEU A 443 25.21 -12.62 16.01
N SER A 444 26.33 -12.99 15.41
CA SER A 444 27.20 -12.08 14.67
C SER A 444 27.36 -12.61 13.25
N ILE A 445 27.11 -11.76 12.26
CA ILE A 445 27.36 -12.07 10.86
C ILE A 445 28.58 -11.26 10.42
N ASP A 446 29.57 -11.97 9.91
CA ASP A 446 30.83 -11.42 9.43
C ASP A 446 30.83 -11.23 7.90
#